data_AF-A0A2D6XEE9-F1
#
_entry.id   AF-A0A2D6XEE9-F1
#
_cell.length_a   1.000
_cell.length_b   1.000
_cell.length_c   1.000
_cell.angle_alpha   90.00
_cell.angle_beta   90.00
_cell.angle_gamma   90.00
#
_symmetry.space_group_name_H-M   'P 1'
#
loop_
_entity.id
_entity.type
_entity.pdbx_description
1 polymer ?
#
loop_
_entity_poly.entity_id
_entity_poly.type
_entity_poly.pdbx_seq_one_letter_code
_entity_poly.pdbx_strand_id
1 'polypeptide(L)'
;MVTSTNPDEMNESVQIIEPEEQGGDSPVEEPQPVEDSPSEEAVEQPVAQDGGGEPTSTSVASEPPPAQPPRPQADQAAIAELQQRRVAEQEQTWRQNVGRAALNYERQLQEAGYMPEQARDQAKRYVQQEQKFRKQDEEAANMVGYIQGRNMAAIHFLKKHGLANKQVLDDLAALQNTNSPAEMEKEAIRMKNDRAMRSEIAQLKQGRVPPQTFDNSQGAAEATTNQDRLLDAYLAGDRSEAAMRAARKLTLGS
;
A
#
# COMPACT_ATOMS: atom_id res chain seq x y z
N MET A 1 -16.63 36.28 -23.88
CA MET A 1 -17.74 36.61 -22.94
C MET A 1 -17.42 35.96 -21.62
N VAL A 2 -17.26 36.79 -20.60
CA VAL A 2 -16.97 36.41 -19.21
C VAL A 2 -18.30 36.48 -18.47
N THR A 3 -18.71 35.38 -17.84
CA THR A 3 -19.68 35.35 -16.73
C THR A 3 -19.56 33.97 -16.07
N SER A 4 -19.61 33.78 -14.77
CA SER A 4 -19.44 34.59 -13.57
C SER A 4 -19.51 33.53 -12.47
N THR A 5 -18.54 33.54 -11.57
CA THR A 5 -18.59 32.80 -10.30
C THR A 5 -19.78 33.27 -9.48
N ASN A 6 -20.44 32.31 -8.80
CA ASN A 6 -20.99 32.53 -7.47
C ASN A 6 -21.03 31.18 -6.71
N PRO A 7 -20.22 31.02 -5.66
CA PRO A 7 -20.47 30.07 -4.59
C PRO A 7 -21.35 30.73 -3.50
N ASP A 8 -21.70 29.92 -2.52
CA ASP A 8 -22.23 30.25 -1.19
C ASP A 8 -23.72 30.04 -0.87
N GLU A 9 -23.86 29.41 0.31
CA GLU A 9 -24.96 29.42 1.27
C GLU A 9 -26.21 28.56 1.03
N MET A 10 -26.27 27.43 1.75
CA MET A 10 -27.31 27.00 2.72
C MET A 10 -26.86 25.62 3.25
N ASN A 11 -25.96 25.50 4.23
CA ASN A 11 -26.14 25.64 5.68
C ASN A 11 -27.52 25.18 6.20
N GLU A 12 -27.78 23.87 6.16
CA GLU A 12 -28.85 23.24 6.92
C GLU A 12 -28.24 22.46 8.09
N SER A 13 -28.35 23.07 9.26
CA SER A 13 -28.03 22.52 10.56
C SER A 13 -28.86 21.27 10.85
N VAL A 14 -28.22 20.10 10.82
CA VAL A 14 -28.78 18.85 11.33
C VAL A 14 -28.82 18.93 12.85
N GLN A 15 -30.01 19.12 13.41
CA GLN A 15 -30.31 18.90 14.81
C GLN A 15 -30.00 17.43 15.15
N ILE A 16 -28.96 17.23 15.96
CA ILE A 16 -28.69 15.98 16.66
C ILE A 16 -29.80 15.83 17.70
N ILE A 17 -30.77 14.96 17.41
CA ILE A 17 -31.71 14.46 18.41
C ILE A 17 -30.97 13.35 19.16
N GLU A 18 -30.57 13.69 20.38
CA GLU A 18 -30.07 12.80 21.42
C GLU A 18 -31.20 11.87 21.88
N PRO A 19 -31.10 10.53 21.71
CA PRO A 19 -32.05 9.63 22.32
C PRO A 19 -31.64 9.33 23.77
N GLU A 20 -32.57 9.63 24.67
CA GLU A 20 -32.53 9.38 26.12
C GLU A 20 -32.07 7.97 26.50
N GLU A 21 -31.27 7.92 27.56
CA GLU A 21 -30.99 6.71 28.33
C GLU A 21 -32.30 6.13 28.89
N GLN A 22 -32.65 4.92 28.45
CA GLN A 22 -33.53 4.02 29.21
C GLN A 22 -32.75 2.78 29.60
N GLY A 23 -32.43 2.71 30.90
CA GLY A 23 -31.96 1.51 31.56
C GLY A 23 -33.00 0.39 31.44
N GLY A 24 -32.54 -0.76 30.98
CA GLY A 24 -33.31 -1.98 30.87
C GLY A 24 -32.39 -3.16 31.14
N ASP A 25 -32.42 -3.62 32.38
CA ASP A 25 -31.76 -4.80 32.93
C ASP A 25 -32.09 -6.07 32.11
N SER A 26 -31.07 -6.77 31.62
CA SER A 26 -31.17 -8.15 31.15
C SER A 26 -29.80 -8.85 31.24
N PRO A 27 -29.76 -10.10 31.72
CA PRO A 27 -28.56 -10.71 32.29
C PRO A 27 -27.57 -11.20 31.24
N VAL A 28 -26.28 -11.00 31.55
CA VAL A 28 -25.13 -11.56 30.83
C VAL A 28 -25.08 -13.07 31.09
N GLU A 29 -25.27 -13.88 30.05
CA GLU A 29 -25.01 -15.31 30.07
C GLU A 29 -23.58 -15.55 29.58
N GLU A 30 -22.76 -16.08 30.50
CA GLU A 30 -21.33 -16.34 30.39
C GLU A 30 -21.13 -17.79 29.89
N PRO A 31 -20.39 -18.04 28.78
CA PRO A 31 -19.91 -19.39 28.49
C PRO A 31 -18.52 -19.61 29.10
N GLN A 32 -18.46 -20.62 29.96
CA GLN A 32 -17.30 -21.11 30.71
C GLN A 32 -16.11 -21.55 29.85
N PRO A 33 -14.88 -21.56 30.44
CA PRO A 33 -13.66 -22.02 29.79
C PRO A 33 -13.57 -23.55 29.78
N VAL A 34 -13.08 -24.13 28.69
CA VAL A 34 -12.59 -25.51 28.64
C VAL A 34 -11.07 -25.51 28.49
N GLU A 35 -10.39 -25.55 29.64
CA GLU A 35 -9.07 -26.16 29.77
C GLU A 35 -9.27 -27.64 30.12
N ASP A 36 -8.67 -28.57 29.36
CA ASP A 36 -7.42 -29.23 29.77
C ASP A 36 -7.11 -30.41 28.82
N SER A 37 -5.81 -30.63 28.61
CA SER A 37 -5.21 -31.64 27.71
C SER A 37 -5.20 -33.03 28.36
N PRO A 38 -4.69 -34.09 27.69
CA PRO A 38 -3.24 -34.31 27.80
C PRO A 38 -2.53 -34.80 26.53
N SER A 39 -1.26 -34.43 26.50
CA SER A 39 -0.17 -34.88 25.62
C SER A 39 0.29 -36.32 25.89
N GLU A 40 1.02 -36.83 24.88
CA GLU A 40 2.13 -37.81 24.94
C GLU A 40 1.83 -39.28 25.33
N GLU A 41 2.11 -40.21 24.40
CA GLU A 41 3.00 -41.33 24.71
C GLU A 41 3.62 -41.95 23.45
N ALA A 42 4.93 -42.14 23.52
CA ALA A 42 5.78 -42.82 22.56
C ALA A 42 5.76 -44.33 22.80
N VAL A 43 5.82 -45.15 21.74
CA VAL A 43 6.24 -46.56 21.85
C VAL A 43 7.13 -46.95 20.67
N GLU A 44 8.42 -47.02 20.98
CA GLU A 44 9.43 -48.07 20.73
C GLU A 44 9.45 -48.94 19.46
N GLN A 45 10.69 -49.13 19.01
CA GLN A 45 11.21 -50.00 17.94
C GLN A 45 10.97 -51.50 18.20
N PRO A 46 11.28 -52.34 17.19
CA PRO A 46 12.24 -53.39 17.48
C PRO A 46 13.47 -53.32 16.57
N VAL A 47 14.61 -53.44 17.24
CA VAL A 47 15.91 -53.77 16.67
C VAL A 47 15.89 -55.24 16.24
N ALA A 48 16.32 -55.52 15.02
CA ALA A 48 16.88 -56.83 14.67
C ALA A 48 18.17 -56.62 13.88
N GLN A 49 19.22 -57.17 14.46
CA GLN A 49 20.63 -57.05 14.14
C GLN A 49 21.04 -58.15 13.15
N ASP A 50 22.07 -57.81 12.38
CA ASP A 50 23.15 -58.66 11.88
C ASP A 50 23.11 -59.23 10.46
N GLY A 51 24.27 -59.14 9.80
CA GLY A 51 24.57 -59.79 8.52
C GLY A 51 25.26 -58.88 7.50
N GLY A 52 26.56 -58.67 7.64
CA GLY A 52 27.39 -57.90 6.72
C GLY A 52 27.47 -58.44 5.28
N GLY A 53 27.75 -57.54 4.34
CA GLY A 53 28.06 -57.81 2.95
C GLY A 53 28.45 -56.52 2.22
N GLU A 54 29.57 -56.57 1.50
CA GLU A 54 30.35 -55.50 0.86
C GLU A 54 29.63 -54.48 -0.05
N PRO A 55 30.27 -53.33 -0.35
CA PRO A 55 29.68 -52.25 -1.13
C PRO A 55 29.82 -52.52 -2.64
N THR A 56 28.74 -52.96 -3.29
CA THR A 56 28.69 -52.95 -4.76
C THR A 56 28.19 -51.59 -5.23
N SER A 57 29.13 -50.72 -5.62
CA SER A 57 28.85 -49.54 -6.46
C SER A 57 28.23 -50.01 -7.77
N THR A 58 26.93 -49.78 -7.94
CA THR A 58 26.29 -49.79 -9.26
C THR A 58 25.75 -48.40 -9.54
N SER A 59 26.54 -47.65 -10.30
CA SER A 59 26.13 -46.42 -10.96
C SER A 59 24.97 -46.72 -11.90
N VAL A 60 23.75 -46.41 -11.48
CA VAL A 60 22.60 -46.29 -12.40
C VAL A 60 22.52 -44.82 -12.79
N ALA A 61 22.89 -44.53 -14.03
CA ALA A 61 22.72 -43.23 -14.65
C ALA A 61 21.25 -42.81 -14.51
N SER A 62 21.01 -41.69 -13.82
CA SER A 62 19.69 -41.09 -13.76
C SER A 62 19.33 -40.53 -15.12
N GLU A 63 18.41 -41.23 -15.79
CA GLU A 63 17.73 -40.77 -16.99
C GLU A 63 17.05 -39.42 -16.69
N PRO A 64 17.21 -38.38 -17.55
CA PRO A 64 16.56 -37.10 -17.32
C PRO A 64 15.03 -37.28 -17.33
N PRO A 65 14.30 -36.63 -16.41
CA PRO A 65 12.85 -36.76 -16.34
C PRO A 65 12.22 -36.33 -17.67
N PRO A 66 11.17 -37.04 -18.14
CA PRO A 66 10.51 -36.72 -19.40
C PRO A 66 10.00 -35.28 -19.36
N ALA A 67 10.24 -34.55 -20.46
CA ALA A 67 9.75 -33.20 -20.66
C ALA A 67 8.25 -33.15 -20.40
N GLN A 68 7.81 -32.36 -19.42
CA GLN A 68 6.40 -32.09 -19.20
C GLN A 68 5.81 -31.52 -20.50
N PRO A 69 4.67 -32.04 -20.99
CA PRO A 69 4.02 -31.46 -22.15
C PRO A 69 3.69 -30.00 -21.88
N PRO A 70 3.75 -29.12 -22.90
CA PRO A 70 3.40 -27.72 -22.74
C PRO A 70 1.98 -27.66 -22.18
N ARG A 71 1.83 -27.03 -21.01
CA ARG A 71 0.50 -26.77 -20.44
C ARG A 71 -0.30 -26.03 -21.51
N PRO A 72 -1.54 -26.44 -21.82
CA PRO A 72 -2.36 -25.71 -22.77
C PRO A 72 -2.47 -24.27 -22.26
N GLN A 73 -1.95 -23.33 -23.03
CA GLN A 73 -2.24 -21.91 -22.81
C GLN A 73 -3.74 -21.79 -23.00
N ALA A 74 -4.48 -21.63 -21.91
CA ALA A 74 -5.90 -21.38 -21.98
C ALA A 74 -6.09 -20.12 -22.83
N ASP A 75 -6.80 -20.27 -23.96
CA ASP A 75 -7.05 -19.17 -24.88
C ASP A 75 -7.74 -18.04 -24.11
N GLN A 76 -7.05 -16.90 -23.96
CA GLN A 76 -7.58 -15.76 -23.17
C GLN A 76 -8.93 -15.28 -23.72
N ALA A 77 -9.13 -15.37 -25.04
CA ALA A 77 -10.39 -15.04 -25.68
C ALA A 77 -11.54 -15.96 -25.22
N ALA A 78 -11.30 -17.27 -25.11
CA ALA A 78 -12.29 -18.23 -24.65
C ALA A 78 -12.66 -18.02 -23.17
N ILE A 79 -11.69 -17.63 -22.34
CA ILE A 79 -11.95 -17.28 -20.93
C ILE A 79 -12.84 -16.03 -20.83
N ALA A 80 -12.54 -14.99 -21.63
CA ALA A 80 -13.32 -13.76 -21.63
C ALA A 80 -14.77 -13.99 -22.09
N GLU A 81 -14.98 -14.78 -23.13
CA GLU A 81 -16.32 -15.14 -23.61
C GLU A 81 -17.11 -15.90 -22.54
N LEU A 82 -16.48 -16.88 -21.88
CA LEU A 82 -17.11 -17.65 -20.82
C LEU A 82 -17.49 -16.78 -19.62
N GLN A 83 -16.64 -15.82 -19.24
CA GLN A 83 -16.95 -14.86 -18.19
C GLN A 83 -18.14 -13.97 -18.58
N GLN A 84 -18.16 -13.45 -19.81
CA GLN A 84 -19.27 -12.63 -20.29
C GLN A 84 -20.60 -13.38 -20.26
N ARG A 85 -20.58 -14.64 -20.67
CA ARG A 85 -21.76 -15.52 -20.61
C ARG A 85 -22.25 -15.71 -19.17
N ARG A 86 -21.36 -15.95 -18.21
CA ARG A 86 -21.74 -16.08 -16.79
C ARG A 86 -22.39 -14.82 -16.24
N VAL A 87 -21.85 -13.65 -16.58
CA VAL A 87 -22.42 -12.37 -16.13
C VAL A 87 -23.84 -12.19 -16.68
N ALA A 88 -24.05 -12.46 -17.96
CA ALA A 88 -25.37 -12.37 -18.58
C ALA A 88 -26.39 -13.35 -17.97
N GLU A 89 -25.98 -14.61 -17.74
CA GLU A 89 -26.83 -15.62 -17.11
C GLU A 89 -27.18 -15.25 -15.66
N GLN A 90 -26.21 -14.73 -14.90
CA GLN A 90 -26.43 -14.25 -13.54
C GLN A 90 -27.41 -13.07 -13.51
N GLU A 91 -27.24 -12.09 -14.39
CA GLU A 91 -28.12 -10.93 -14.48
C GLU A 91 -29.56 -11.34 -14.82
N GLN A 92 -29.72 -12.26 -15.77
CA GLN A 92 -31.04 -12.78 -16.15
C GLN A 92 -31.71 -13.50 -14.96
N THR A 93 -30.96 -14.32 -14.23
CA THR A 93 -31.45 -15.03 -13.05
C THR A 93 -31.86 -14.05 -11.95
N TRP A 94 -31.06 -13.03 -11.70
CA TRP A 94 -31.36 -11.98 -10.73
C TRP A 94 -32.64 -11.22 -11.09
N ARG A 95 -32.79 -10.79 -12.35
CA ARG A 95 -34.00 -10.09 -12.84
C ARG A 95 -35.27 -10.94 -12.63
N GLN A 96 -35.18 -12.24 -12.89
CA GLN A 96 -36.31 -13.15 -12.65
C GLN A 96 -36.62 -13.29 -11.16
N ASN A 97 -35.60 -13.43 -10.31
CA ASN A 97 -35.78 -13.57 -8.86
C ASN A 97 -36.40 -12.32 -8.24
N VAL A 98 -35.91 -11.13 -8.58
CA VAL A 98 -36.47 -9.86 -8.12
C VAL A 98 -37.90 -9.66 -8.64
N GLY A 99 -38.17 -10.03 -9.90
CA GLY A 99 -39.52 -9.98 -10.45
C GLY A 99 -40.51 -10.89 -9.70
N ARG A 100 -40.09 -12.12 -9.36
CA ARG A 100 -40.90 -13.03 -8.55
C ARG A 100 -41.11 -12.51 -7.12
N ALA A 101 -40.05 -11.99 -6.51
CA ALA A 101 -40.12 -11.38 -5.18
C ALA A 101 -41.09 -10.19 -5.16
N ALA A 102 -41.05 -9.34 -6.17
CA ALA A 102 -41.95 -8.20 -6.30
C ALA A 102 -43.42 -8.61 -6.45
N LEU A 103 -43.72 -9.67 -7.21
CA LEU A 103 -45.08 -10.21 -7.34
C LEU A 103 -45.58 -10.80 -6.01
N ASN A 104 -44.71 -11.49 -5.28
CA ASN A 104 -45.04 -12.01 -3.95
C ASN A 104 -45.28 -10.88 -2.96
N TYR A 105 -44.46 -9.83 -3.01
CA TYR A 105 -44.61 -8.63 -2.18
C TYR A 105 -45.91 -7.87 -2.49
N GLU A 106 -46.26 -7.72 -3.77
CA GLU A 106 -47.55 -7.16 -4.18
C GLU A 106 -48.73 -7.96 -3.58
N ARG A 107 -48.66 -9.30 -3.64
CA ARG A 107 -49.69 -10.17 -3.07
C ARG A 107 -49.80 -10.01 -1.55
N GLN A 108 -48.67 -9.98 -0.84
CA GLN A 108 -48.65 -9.76 0.61
C GLN A 108 -49.27 -8.42 1.00
N LEU A 109 -49.01 -7.36 0.22
CA LEU A 109 -49.63 -6.06 0.45
C LEU A 109 -51.15 -6.11 0.22
N GLN A 110 -51.62 -6.80 -0.83
CA GLN A 110 -53.05 -7.00 -1.06
C GLN A 110 -53.71 -7.80 0.08
N GLU A 111 -53.05 -8.85 0.57
CA GLU A 111 -53.49 -9.64 1.74
C GLU A 111 -53.53 -8.80 3.03
N ALA A 112 -52.62 -7.83 3.17
CA ALA A 112 -52.61 -6.86 4.26
C ALA A 112 -53.68 -5.76 4.12
N GLY A 113 -54.51 -5.80 3.08
CA GLY A 113 -55.63 -4.88 2.86
C GLY A 113 -55.30 -3.63 2.03
N TYR A 114 -54.12 -3.56 1.42
CA TYR A 114 -53.81 -2.49 0.47
C TYR A 114 -54.57 -2.67 -0.84
N MET A 115 -54.90 -1.54 -1.50
CA MET A 115 -55.51 -1.57 -2.82
C MET A 115 -54.52 -2.11 -3.87
N PRO A 116 -54.98 -2.83 -4.92
CA PRO A 116 -54.09 -3.43 -5.92
C PRO A 116 -53.14 -2.44 -6.60
N GLU A 117 -53.61 -1.23 -6.90
CA GLU A 117 -52.79 -0.19 -7.51
C GLU A 117 -51.67 0.29 -6.58
N GLN A 118 -51.98 0.51 -5.30
CA GLN A 118 -50.99 0.88 -4.29
C GLN A 118 -49.96 -0.22 -4.06
N ALA A 119 -50.41 -1.48 -3.98
CA ALA A 119 -49.54 -2.64 -3.83
C ALA A 119 -48.56 -2.77 -5.01
N ARG A 120 -49.06 -2.60 -6.24
CA ARG A 120 -48.24 -2.64 -7.46
C ARG A 120 -47.21 -1.51 -7.49
N ASP A 121 -47.59 -0.30 -7.08
CA ASP A 121 -46.66 0.82 -7.04
C ASP A 121 -45.58 0.65 -5.96
N GLN A 122 -45.92 0.09 -4.81
CA GLN A 122 -44.92 -0.29 -3.81
C GLN A 122 -43.98 -1.39 -4.32
N ALA A 123 -44.51 -2.41 -5.00
CA ALA A 123 -43.69 -3.46 -5.61
C ALA A 123 -42.74 -2.92 -6.69
N LYS A 124 -43.17 -1.94 -7.51
CA LYS A 124 -42.28 -1.25 -8.46
C LYS A 124 -41.16 -0.50 -7.73
N ARG A 125 -41.47 0.19 -6.63
CA ARG A 125 -40.45 0.90 -5.82
C ARG A 125 -39.45 -0.07 -5.22
N TYR A 126 -39.90 -1.23 -4.76
CA TYR A 126 -39.03 -2.31 -4.29
C TYR A 126 -38.04 -2.75 -5.39
N VAL A 127 -38.53 -3.06 -6.60
CA VAL A 127 -37.65 -3.42 -7.73
C VAL A 127 -36.66 -2.31 -8.08
N GLN A 128 -37.10 -1.06 -8.06
CA GLN A 128 -36.21 0.09 -8.32
C GLN A 128 -35.13 0.23 -7.24
N GLN A 129 -35.46 -0.04 -5.98
CA GLN A 129 -34.50 -0.01 -4.88
C GLN A 129 -33.47 -1.15 -5.02
N GLU A 130 -33.92 -2.37 -5.31
CA GLU A 130 -33.04 -3.50 -5.60
C GLU A 130 -32.08 -3.21 -6.76
N GLN A 131 -32.57 -2.56 -7.82
CA GLN A 131 -31.71 -2.12 -8.93
C GLN A 131 -30.66 -1.09 -8.49
N LYS A 132 -31.00 -0.18 -7.58
CA LYS A 132 -30.03 0.82 -7.08
C LYS A 132 -28.96 0.14 -6.23
N PHE A 133 -29.33 -0.73 -5.31
CA PHE A 133 -28.37 -1.48 -4.50
C PHE A 133 -27.46 -2.33 -5.39
N ARG A 134 -28.02 -3.03 -6.38
CA ARG A 134 -27.24 -3.82 -7.32
C ARG A 134 -26.19 -2.99 -8.07
N LYS A 135 -26.57 -1.79 -8.54
CA LYS A 135 -25.63 -0.89 -9.21
C LYS A 135 -24.50 -0.43 -8.28
N GLN A 136 -24.83 -0.09 -7.03
CA GLN A 136 -23.83 0.28 -6.03
C GLN A 136 -22.87 -0.86 -5.73
N ASP A 137 -23.39 -2.09 -5.59
CA ASP A 137 -22.57 -3.29 -5.40
C ASP A 137 -21.66 -3.55 -6.61
N GLU A 138 -22.17 -3.37 -7.82
CA GLU A 138 -21.39 -3.51 -9.06
C GLU A 138 -20.28 -2.45 -9.15
N GLU A 139 -20.58 -1.18 -8.82
CA GLU A 139 -19.60 -0.10 -8.75
C GLU A 139 -18.51 -0.39 -7.70
N ALA A 140 -18.90 -0.86 -6.51
CA ALA A 140 -17.97 -1.24 -5.45
C ALA A 140 -17.09 -2.42 -5.87
N ALA A 141 -17.67 -3.46 -6.47
CA ALA A 141 -16.95 -4.62 -6.97
C ALA A 141 -15.95 -4.23 -8.07
N ASN A 142 -16.36 -3.35 -9.00
CA ASN A 142 -15.49 -2.82 -10.04
C ASN A 142 -14.31 -2.03 -9.46
N MET A 143 -14.56 -1.20 -8.43
CA MET A 143 -13.49 -0.46 -7.75
C MET A 143 -12.50 -1.41 -7.06
N VAL A 144 -12.99 -2.43 -6.36
CA VAL A 144 -12.13 -3.44 -5.72
C VAL A 144 -11.30 -4.18 -6.78
N GLY A 145 -11.93 -4.60 -7.88
CA GLY A 145 -11.26 -5.26 -9.00
C GLY A 145 -10.17 -4.37 -9.64
N TYR A 146 -10.44 -3.07 -9.82
CA TYR A 146 -9.47 -2.11 -10.32
C TYR A 146 -8.27 -1.96 -9.37
N ILE A 147 -8.50 -1.80 -8.07
CA ILE A 147 -7.42 -1.68 -7.07
C ILE A 147 -6.57 -2.96 -7.03
N GLN A 148 -7.21 -4.13 -7.03
CA GLN A 148 -6.52 -5.42 -7.07
C GLN A 148 -5.69 -5.58 -8.35
N GLY A 149 -6.26 -5.25 -9.51
CA GLY A 149 -5.55 -5.27 -10.79
C GLY A 149 -4.34 -4.35 -10.78
N ARG A 150 -4.47 -3.13 -10.23
CA ARG A 150 -3.37 -2.18 -10.06
C ARG A 150 -2.27 -2.74 -9.18
N ASN A 151 -2.62 -3.36 -8.05
CA ASN A 151 -1.66 -3.99 -7.14
C ASN A 151 -0.92 -5.15 -7.81
N MET A 152 -1.63 -6.01 -8.54
CA MET A 152 -1.01 -7.12 -9.27
C MET A 152 -0.08 -6.65 -10.38
N ALA A 153 -0.45 -5.58 -11.10
CA ALA A 153 0.42 -4.94 -12.08
C ALA A 153 1.68 -4.35 -11.44
N ALA A 154 1.54 -3.64 -10.31
CA ALA A 154 2.69 -3.09 -9.59
C ALA A 154 3.65 -4.19 -9.13
N ILE A 155 3.13 -5.27 -8.54
CA ILE A 155 3.92 -6.45 -8.16
C ILE A 155 4.61 -7.08 -9.38
N HIS A 156 3.90 -7.18 -10.51
CA HIS A 156 4.46 -7.72 -11.75
C HIS A 156 5.64 -6.89 -12.25
N PHE A 157 5.52 -5.56 -12.33
CA PHE A 157 6.62 -4.69 -12.76
C PHE A 157 7.77 -4.65 -11.76
N LEU A 158 7.47 -4.69 -10.47
CA LEU A 158 8.48 -4.77 -9.42
C LEU A 158 9.36 -6.03 -9.57
N LYS A 159 8.74 -7.18 -9.89
CA LYS A 159 9.46 -8.41 -10.21
C LYS A 159 10.20 -8.32 -11.54
N LYS A 160 9.54 -7.84 -12.60
CA LYS A 160 10.10 -7.73 -13.97
C LYS A 160 11.40 -6.90 -14.01
N HIS A 161 11.46 -5.80 -13.25
CA HIS A 161 12.60 -4.89 -13.24
C HIS A 161 13.62 -5.16 -12.11
N GLY A 162 13.44 -6.23 -11.33
CA GLY A 162 14.36 -6.58 -10.24
C GLY A 162 14.37 -5.56 -9.10
N LEU A 163 13.24 -4.88 -8.88
CA LEU A 163 13.09 -3.87 -7.83
C LEU A 163 12.76 -4.47 -6.46
N ALA A 164 12.59 -5.80 -6.37
CA ALA A 164 12.27 -6.57 -5.18
C ALA A 164 13.40 -6.68 -4.11
N ASN A 165 14.19 -5.62 -3.92
CA ASN A 165 15.33 -5.57 -3.00
C ASN A 165 14.94 -4.84 -1.68
N LYS A 166 15.91 -4.46 -0.82
CA LYS A 166 15.69 -3.85 0.52
C LYS A 166 14.64 -2.72 0.63
N GLN A 167 14.24 -2.06 -0.47
CA GLN A 167 13.24 -0.98 -0.50
C GLN A 167 11.94 -1.40 -1.24
N VAL A 168 11.55 -2.69 -1.18
CA VAL A 168 10.33 -3.21 -1.86
C VAL A 168 9.10 -2.37 -1.53
N LEU A 169 8.93 -1.98 -0.25
CA LEU A 169 7.75 -1.27 0.20
C LEU A 169 7.65 0.13 -0.42
N ASP A 170 8.77 0.87 -0.47
CA ASP A 170 8.80 2.21 -1.05
C ASP A 170 8.58 2.17 -2.57
N ASP A 171 9.22 1.22 -3.25
CA ASP A 171 9.06 1.03 -4.70
C ASP A 171 7.62 0.60 -5.05
N LEU A 172 7.04 -0.30 -4.26
CA LEU A 172 5.67 -0.75 -4.46
C LEU A 172 4.69 0.39 -4.25
N ALA A 173 4.85 1.19 -3.19
CA ALA A 173 4.02 2.36 -2.94
C ALA A 173 4.12 3.38 -4.08
N ALA A 174 5.33 3.64 -4.58
CA ALA A 174 5.55 4.54 -5.69
C ALA A 174 4.93 4.02 -7.01
N LEU A 175 4.97 2.71 -7.27
CA LEU A 175 4.27 2.11 -8.41
C LEU A 175 2.74 2.15 -8.25
N GLN A 176 2.22 1.90 -7.04
CA GLN A 176 0.80 1.98 -6.73
C GLN A 176 0.22 3.39 -6.88
N ASN A 177 1.05 4.43 -6.76
CA ASN A 177 0.63 5.82 -6.96
C ASN A 177 0.44 6.20 -8.44
N THR A 178 0.84 5.34 -9.39
CA THR A 178 0.60 5.58 -10.81
C THR A 178 -0.80 5.10 -11.24
N ASN A 179 -1.36 5.71 -12.29
CA ASN A 179 -2.76 5.52 -12.67
C ASN A 179 -2.96 4.42 -13.72
N SER A 180 -1.90 4.05 -14.45
CA SER A 180 -1.97 3.06 -15.51
C SER A 180 -0.80 2.07 -15.49
N PRO A 181 -0.98 0.84 -16.00
CA PRO A 181 0.11 -0.12 -16.14
C PRO A 181 1.27 0.38 -16.99
N ALA A 182 1.00 1.19 -18.03
CA ALA A 182 2.03 1.79 -18.86
C ALA A 182 2.88 2.82 -18.09
N GLU A 183 2.26 3.62 -17.22
CA GLU A 183 2.97 4.52 -16.31
C GLU A 183 3.77 3.75 -15.26
N MET A 184 3.22 2.67 -14.70
CA MET A 184 3.98 1.79 -13.79
C MET A 184 5.25 1.27 -14.43
N GLU A 185 5.19 0.81 -15.68
CA GLU A 185 6.37 0.29 -16.36
C GLU A 185 7.43 1.38 -16.55
N LYS A 186 7.01 2.57 -17.01
CA LYS A 186 7.91 3.71 -17.17
C LYS A 186 8.57 4.10 -15.85
N GLU A 187 7.80 4.13 -14.77
CA GLU A 187 8.29 4.46 -13.44
C GLU A 187 9.23 3.37 -12.89
N ALA A 188 8.90 2.09 -13.10
CA ALA A 188 9.78 0.97 -12.73
C ALA A 188 11.12 1.03 -13.48
N ILE A 189 11.11 1.38 -14.76
CA ILE A 189 12.33 1.62 -15.54
C ILE A 189 13.13 2.79 -14.95
N ARG A 190 12.47 3.90 -14.59
CA ARG A 190 13.11 5.06 -13.96
C ARG A 190 13.82 4.65 -12.66
N MET A 191 13.12 3.95 -11.77
CA MET A 191 13.66 3.46 -10.51
C MET A 191 14.87 2.54 -10.70
N LYS A 192 14.79 1.62 -11.67
CA LYS A 192 15.90 0.73 -12.01
C LYS A 192 17.13 1.52 -12.45
N ASN A 193 16.94 2.49 -13.35
CA ASN A 193 18.02 3.33 -13.86
C ASN A 193 18.63 4.20 -12.75
N ASP A 194 17.79 4.78 -11.88
CA ASP A 194 18.23 5.58 -10.75
C ASP A 194 19.09 4.76 -9.78
N ARG A 195 18.72 3.49 -9.53
CA ARG A 195 19.53 2.57 -8.73
C ARG A 195 20.87 2.26 -9.38
N ALA A 196 20.86 1.97 -10.68
CA ALA A 196 22.09 1.71 -11.43
C ALA A 196 23.04 2.91 -11.32
N MET A 197 22.56 4.12 -11.60
CA MET A 197 23.33 5.36 -11.48
C MET A 197 23.83 5.61 -10.05
N ARG A 198 23.00 5.41 -9.03
CA ARG A 198 23.43 5.57 -7.63
C ARG A 198 24.50 4.57 -7.23
N SER A 199 24.39 3.33 -7.68
CA SER A 199 25.40 2.30 -7.43
C SER A 199 26.72 2.62 -8.12
N GLU A 200 26.68 3.13 -9.35
CA GLU A 200 27.87 3.59 -10.08
C GLU A 200 28.52 4.80 -9.40
N ILE A 201 27.73 5.81 -9.01
CA ILE A 201 28.24 6.98 -8.27
C ILE A 201 28.88 6.54 -6.95
N ALA A 202 28.29 5.58 -6.24
CA ALA A 202 28.85 5.05 -5.00
C ALA A 202 30.19 4.34 -5.24
N GLN A 203 30.28 3.49 -6.28
CA GLN A 203 31.53 2.84 -6.67
C GLN A 203 32.61 3.85 -7.08
N LEU A 204 32.24 4.85 -7.89
CA LEU A 204 33.16 5.92 -8.31
C LEU A 204 33.62 6.78 -7.12
N LYS A 205 32.75 7.05 -6.15
CA LYS A 205 33.13 7.75 -4.91
C LYS A 205 34.09 6.94 -4.06
N GLN A 206 33.91 5.62 -3.98
CA GLN A 206 34.84 4.72 -3.29
C GLN A 206 36.20 4.63 -4.00
N GLY A 207 36.22 4.72 -5.33
CA GLY A 207 37.44 4.75 -6.14
C GLY A 207 38.12 6.11 -6.26
N ARG A 208 37.51 7.20 -5.76
CA ARG A 208 38.13 8.53 -5.78
C ARG A 208 39.18 8.63 -4.68
N VAL A 209 40.37 9.07 -5.09
CA VAL A 209 41.53 9.33 -4.23
C VAL A 209 41.10 10.19 -3.03
N PRO A 210 41.54 9.86 -1.79
CA PRO A 210 41.24 10.67 -0.62
C PRO A 210 41.63 12.13 -0.87
N PRO A 211 40.89 13.10 -0.32
CA PRO A 211 41.22 14.51 -0.48
C PRO A 211 42.68 14.73 -0.09
N GLN A 212 43.47 15.34 -0.98
CA GLN A 212 44.84 15.74 -0.65
C GLN A 212 44.76 16.67 0.57
N THR A 213 45.20 16.18 1.72
CA THR A 213 45.41 17.00 2.90
C THR A 213 46.64 17.85 2.61
N PHE A 214 46.41 19.10 2.21
CA PHE A 214 47.48 20.09 2.22
C PHE A 214 47.83 20.35 3.68
N ASP A 215 49.09 20.12 4.02
CA ASP A 215 49.64 20.55 5.29
C ASP A 215 49.70 22.08 5.29
N ASN A 216 48.68 22.71 5.87
CA ASN A 216 48.62 24.17 6.06
C ASN A 216 49.45 24.62 7.28
N SER A 217 50.38 23.79 7.81
CA SER A 217 51.27 24.18 8.90
C SER A 217 52.32 25.22 8.48
N GLN A 218 52.54 25.43 7.19
CA GLN A 218 53.40 26.49 6.68
C GLN A 218 52.58 27.63 6.06
N GLY A 219 52.27 28.63 6.89
CA GLY A 219 51.85 29.95 6.42
C GLY A 219 50.34 30.16 6.36
N ALA A 220 49.68 30.17 7.52
CA ALA A 220 48.75 31.27 7.72
C ALA A 220 49.61 32.54 7.66
N ALA A 221 49.64 33.21 6.50
CA ALA A 221 50.14 34.58 6.43
C ALA A 221 49.53 35.31 7.62
N GLU A 222 50.39 35.88 8.48
CA GLU A 222 49.99 36.57 9.70
C GLU A 222 48.72 37.36 9.40
N ALA A 223 47.60 36.88 9.93
CA ALA A 223 46.38 37.65 9.95
C ALA A 223 46.80 38.94 10.65
N THR A 224 46.84 40.03 9.88
CA THR A 224 46.98 41.42 10.32
C THR A 224 46.62 41.50 11.79
N THR A 225 47.63 41.69 12.65
CA THR A 225 47.57 41.29 14.05
C THR A 225 46.22 41.64 14.67
N ASN A 226 45.56 40.68 15.33
CA ASN A 226 44.23 40.87 15.95
C ASN A 226 44.11 42.18 16.75
N GLN A 227 45.23 42.72 17.24
CA GLN A 227 45.36 44.03 17.86
C GLN A 227 44.86 45.19 16.99
N ASP A 228 45.29 45.27 15.73
CA ASP A 228 44.94 46.37 14.81
C ASP A 228 43.46 46.33 14.46
N ARG A 229 42.93 45.12 14.22
CA ARG A 229 41.49 44.92 13.98
C ARG A 229 40.64 45.29 15.19
N LEU A 230 41.11 44.99 16.40
CA LEU A 230 40.43 45.36 17.65
C LEU A 230 40.51 46.87 17.92
N LEU A 231 41.59 47.53 17.49
CA LEU A 231 41.75 48.98 17.53
C LEU A 231 40.81 49.67 16.54
N ASP A 232 40.75 49.19 15.30
CA ASP A 232 39.81 49.70 14.29
C ASP A 232 38.36 49.50 14.73
N ALA A 233 38.04 48.36 15.36
CA ALA A 233 36.73 48.14 15.96
C ALA A 233 36.42 49.15 17.08
N TYR A 234 37.39 49.47 17.94
CA TYR A 234 37.24 50.48 18.98
C TYR A 234 37.00 51.89 18.39
N LEU A 235 37.73 52.25 17.33
CA LEU A 235 37.56 53.51 16.60
C LEU A 235 36.20 53.56 15.89
N ALA A 236 35.71 52.42 15.40
CA ALA A 236 34.38 52.28 14.80
C ALA A 236 33.22 52.26 15.83
N GLY A 237 33.54 52.37 17.13
CA GLY A 237 32.55 52.49 18.20
C GLY A 237 32.25 51.20 18.97
N ASP A 238 32.94 50.09 18.68
CA ASP A 238 32.84 48.88 19.50
C ASP A 238 33.47 49.14 20.89
N ARG A 239 32.76 48.69 21.92
CA ARG A 239 33.15 48.80 23.34
C ARG A 239 33.29 47.43 23.99
N SER A 240 33.45 46.38 23.18
CA SER A 240 33.83 45.06 23.67
C SER A 240 35.09 45.13 24.54
N GLU A 241 35.16 44.28 25.56
CA GLU A 241 36.22 44.31 26.57
C GLU A 241 37.61 44.11 25.93
N ALA A 242 37.68 43.33 24.86
CA ALA A 242 38.89 43.11 24.07
C ALA A 242 39.33 44.38 23.30
N ALA A 243 38.40 45.10 22.68
CA ALA A 243 38.68 46.34 21.94
C ALA A 243 39.10 47.48 22.89
N MET A 244 38.45 47.61 24.05
CA MET A 244 38.86 48.57 25.09
C MET A 244 40.23 48.27 25.68
N ARG A 245 40.56 46.98 25.89
CA ARG A 245 41.87 46.56 26.39
C ARG A 245 42.97 46.82 25.36
N ALA A 246 42.69 46.63 24.07
CA ALA A 246 43.61 46.97 22.99
C ALA A 246 43.86 48.49 22.90
N ALA A 247 42.80 49.31 22.96
CA ALA A 247 42.93 50.76 22.95
C ALA A 247 43.69 51.30 24.18
N ARG A 248 43.42 50.77 25.39
CA ARG A 248 44.17 51.13 26.60
C ARG A 248 45.65 50.78 26.52
N LYS A 249 45.97 49.63 25.94
CA LYS A 249 47.36 49.20 25.76
C LYS A 249 48.14 50.15 24.84
N LEU A 250 47.47 50.78 23.87
CA LEU A 250 48.05 51.77 22.98
C LEU A 250 48.16 53.17 23.63
N THR A 251 47.21 53.55 24.49
CA THR A 251 47.20 54.89 25.10
C THR A 251 48.02 55.02 26.38
N LEU A 252 48.13 53.96 27.18
CA LEU A 252 48.89 54.00 28.43
C LEU A 252 50.32 53.45 28.34
N GLY A 253 50.66 52.77 27.24
CA GLY A 253 51.91 51.99 27.18
C GLY A 253 51.89 50.85 28.19
N SER A 254 52.48 49.71 27.86
CA SER A 254 52.60 48.58 28.79
C SER A 254 53.47 48.92 29.99
#